data_AF-A0A2H5XV10-F1
#
_entry.id   AF-A0A2H5XV10-F1
#
_cell.length_a   1.000
_cell.length_b   1.000
_cell.length_c   1.000
_cell.angle_alpha   90.00
_cell.angle_beta   90.00
_cell.angle_gamma   90.00
#
_symmetry.space_group_name_H-M   'P 1'
#
loop_
_entity.id
_entity.type
_entity.pdbx_description
1 polymer ?
#
loop_
_entity_poly.entity_id
_entity_poly.type
_entity_poly.pdbx_seq_one_letter_code
_entity_poly.pdbx_strand_id
1 'polypeptide(L)'
;MSSAAVQWIVRCYAAILVVAGVASYALGTSHAPIALVGGVGGGALLVVLSGLFRRRVFWSRPALVTAVGIFTLSFIWRSAESFMRGQQRTGLLLAALAAVSLPVFVVLLRAWNR
;
A
#
# COMPACT_ATOMS: atom_id res chain seq x y z
N MET A 1 10.83 14.96 10.03
CA MET A 1 9.38 14.80 10.26
C MET A 1 9.19 14.15 11.61
N SER A 2 8.19 14.58 12.38
CA SER A 2 7.88 13.90 13.64
C SER A 2 7.39 12.47 13.38
N SER A 3 7.65 11.55 14.31
CA SER A 3 7.17 10.16 14.22
C SER A 3 5.64 10.08 14.09
N ALA A 4 4.92 11.07 14.62
CA ALA A 4 3.47 11.20 14.53
C ALA A 4 2.99 11.45 13.08
N ALA A 5 3.67 12.32 12.32
CA ALA A 5 3.29 12.61 10.94
C ALA A 5 3.43 11.37 10.03
N VAL A 6 4.53 10.63 10.19
CA VAL A 6 4.77 9.39 9.43
C VAL A 6 3.70 8.34 9.73
N GLN A 7 3.31 8.18 11.00
CA GLN A 7 2.25 7.25 11.38
C GLN A 7 0.89 7.63 10.78
N TRP A 8 0.57 8.91 10.78
CA TRP A 8 -0.70 9.39 10.25
C TRP A 8 -0.81 9.11 8.74
N ILE A 9 0.28 9.38 7.99
CA ILE A 9 0.38 9.06 6.56
C ILE A 9 0.21 7.55 6.33
N VAL A 10 0.92 6.72 7.09
CA VAL A 10 0.86 5.25 6.93
C VAL A 10 -0.53 4.69 7.27
N ARG A 11 -1.20 5.22 8.29
CA ARG A 11 -2.56 4.81 8.65
C ARG A 11 -3.57 5.18 7.57
N CYS A 12 -3.46 6.36 6.99
CA CYS A 12 -4.33 6.77 5.88
C CYS A 12 -4.08 5.91 4.65
N TYR A 13 -2.81 5.63 4.34
CA TYR A 13 -2.46 4.72 3.26
C TYR A 13 -2.99 3.29 3.49
N ALA A 14 -2.89 2.78 4.72
CA ALA A 14 -3.47 1.49 5.09
C ALA A 14 -5.00 1.46 4.95
N ALA A 15 -5.69 2.54 5.33
CA ALA A 15 -7.13 2.65 5.14
C ALA A 15 -7.51 2.64 3.65
N ILE A 16 -6.75 3.34 2.81
CA ILE A 16 -6.93 3.34 1.35
C ILE A 16 -6.75 1.92 0.79
N LEU A 17 -5.72 1.18 1.24
CA LEU A 17 -5.50 -0.21 0.83
C LEU A 17 -6.64 -1.15 1.22
N VAL A 18 -7.17 -1.01 2.43
CA VAL A 18 -8.31 -1.80 2.91
C VAL A 18 -9.54 -1.49 2.06
N VAL A 19 -9.89 -0.21 1.88
CA VAL A 19 -11.04 0.20 1.08
C VAL A 19 -10.90 -0.27 -0.37
N ALA A 20 -9.71 -0.12 -0.97
CA ALA A 20 -9.45 -0.58 -2.33
C ALA A 20 -9.55 -2.10 -2.46
N GLY A 21 -9.05 -2.86 -1.49
CA GLY A 21 -9.15 -4.33 -1.46
C GLY A 21 -10.59 -4.81 -1.31
N VAL A 22 -11.34 -4.21 -0.38
CA VAL A 22 -12.76 -4.53 -0.16
C VAL A 22 -13.60 -4.15 -1.38
N ALA A 23 -13.42 -2.94 -1.93
CA ALA A 23 -14.14 -2.50 -3.12
C ALA A 23 -13.82 -3.38 -4.34
N SER A 24 -12.55 -3.75 -4.54
CA SER A 24 -12.14 -4.63 -5.64
C SER A 24 -12.71 -6.04 -5.49
N TYR A 25 -12.90 -6.53 -4.27
CA TYR A 25 -13.54 -7.83 -4.03
C TYR A 25 -15.06 -7.77 -4.20
N ALA A 26 -15.71 -6.73 -3.68
CA ALA A 26 -17.16 -6.59 -3.73
C ALA A 26 -17.69 -6.25 -5.13
N LEU A 27 -16.94 -5.45 -5.89
CA LEU A 27 -17.31 -5.03 -7.25
C LEU A 27 -16.67 -5.91 -8.34
N GLY A 28 -15.73 -6.78 -7.97
CA GLY A 28 -15.05 -7.68 -8.90
C GLY A 28 -15.93 -8.86 -9.28
N THR A 29 -16.12 -9.07 -10.58
CA THR A 29 -16.95 -10.16 -11.15
C THR A 29 -16.48 -11.58 -10.80
N SER A 30 -15.25 -11.73 -10.30
CA SER A 30 -14.65 -13.02 -9.96
C SER A 30 -14.38 -13.20 -8.46
N HIS A 31 -14.79 -12.25 -7.61
CA HIS A 31 -14.56 -12.24 -6.15
C HIS A 31 -13.16 -12.77 -5.77
N ALA A 32 -12.12 -12.26 -6.43
CA ALA A 32 -10.79 -12.84 -6.34
C ALA A 32 -10.25 -12.65 -4.90
N PRO A 33 -10.04 -13.72 -4.12
CA PRO A 33 -9.62 -13.60 -2.72
C PRO A 33 -8.24 -12.94 -2.58
N ILE A 34 -7.42 -13.02 -3.63
CA ILE A 34 -6.10 -12.36 -3.69
C ILE A 34 -6.20 -10.84 -3.54
N ALA A 35 -7.28 -10.20 -4.02
CA ALA A 35 -7.48 -8.76 -3.90
C ALA A 35 -7.80 -8.35 -2.45
N LEU A 36 -8.57 -9.21 -1.75
CA LEU A 36 -8.95 -9.00 -0.37
C LEU A 36 -7.77 -9.25 0.57
N VAL A 37 -6.99 -10.32 0.34
CA VAL A 37 -5.75 -10.60 1.08
C VAL A 37 -4.71 -9.49 0.85
N GLY A 38 -4.55 -9.03 -0.39
CA GLY A 38 -3.62 -7.94 -0.70
C GLY A 38 -3.99 -6.61 -0.04
N GLY A 39 -5.25 -6.21 -0.12
CA GLY A 39 -5.71 -4.93 0.44
C GLY A 39 -5.91 -4.97 1.96
N VAL A 40 -6.67 -5.95 2.47
CA VAL A 40 -6.98 -6.06 3.91
C VAL A 40 -5.78 -6.58 4.68
N GLY A 41 -5.14 -7.65 4.20
CA GLY A 41 -3.93 -8.19 4.83
C GLY A 41 -2.75 -7.21 4.77
N GLY A 42 -2.54 -6.58 3.61
CA GLY A 42 -1.55 -5.52 3.45
C GLY A 42 -1.80 -4.30 4.34
N GLY A 43 -3.04 -3.83 4.40
CA GLY A 43 -3.44 -2.72 5.27
C GLY A 43 -3.23 -3.04 6.75
N ALA A 44 -3.67 -4.22 7.21
CA ALA A 44 -3.46 -4.66 8.59
C ALA A 44 -1.96 -4.74 8.94
N LEU A 45 -1.14 -5.31 8.05
CA LEU A 45 0.30 -5.39 8.22
C LEU A 45 0.93 -4.00 8.39
N LEU A 46 0.54 -3.02 7.57
CA LEU A 46 1.04 -1.65 7.66
C LEU A 46 0.61 -0.94 8.94
N VAL A 47 -0.61 -1.19 9.44
CA VAL A 47 -1.06 -0.66 10.74
C VAL A 47 -0.23 -1.24 11.88
N VAL A 48 0.02 -2.55 11.87
CA VAL A 48 0.85 -3.22 12.89
C VAL A 48 2.29 -2.69 12.85
N LEU A 49 2.90 -2.62 11.66
CA LEU A 49 4.25 -2.08 11.48
C LEU A 49 4.36 -0.60 11.89
N SER A 50 3.32 0.20 11.62
CA SER A 50 3.22 1.59 12.08
C SER A 50 3.16 1.69 13.62
N GLY A 51 2.45 0.77 14.27
CA GLY A 51 2.42 0.65 15.73
C GLY A 51 3.80 0.30 16.31
N LEU A 52 4.50 -0.67 15.70
CA LEU A 52 5.84 -1.08 16.10
C LEU A 52 6.89 0.03 15.87
N PHE A 53 6.71 0.86 14.84
CA PHE A 53 7.52 2.04 14.60
C PHE A 53 7.50 3.01 15.80
N ARG A 54 6.36 3.11 16.51
CA ARG A 54 6.24 3.94 17.73
C ARG A 54 7.11 3.41 18.88
N ARG A 55 7.24 2.09 18.98
CA ARG A 55 7.99 1.40 20.03
C ARG A 55 9.50 1.33 19.76
N ARG A 56 9.98 2.00 18.69
CA ARG A 56 11.39 1.99 18.24
C ARG A 56 11.97 0.58 18.05
N VAL A 57 11.14 -0.37 17.62
CA VAL A 57 11.63 -1.71 17.27
C VAL A 57 12.54 -1.58 16.05
N PHE A 58 13.79 -2.03 16.17
CA PHE A 58 14.84 -1.81 15.17
C PHE A 58 14.45 -2.32 13.77
N TRP A 59 13.72 -3.43 13.73
CA TRP A 59 13.29 -4.11 12.49
C TRP A 59 12.03 -3.53 11.85
N SER A 60 11.22 -2.74 12.57
CA SER A 60 9.93 -2.28 12.03
C SER A 60 10.10 -1.21 10.95
N ARG A 61 11.20 -0.45 10.98
CA ARG A 61 11.50 0.59 9.98
C ARG A 61 11.81 0.00 8.60
N PRO A 62 12.82 -0.88 8.43
CA PRO A 62 13.09 -1.48 7.13
C PRO A 62 11.91 -2.31 6.63
N ALA A 63 11.22 -3.05 7.53
CA ALA A 63 10.04 -3.85 7.16
C ALA A 63 8.87 -2.99 6.61
N LEU A 64 8.63 -1.81 7.19
CA LEU A 64 7.60 -0.90 6.71
C LEU A 64 7.96 -0.33 5.33
N VAL A 65 9.22 0.10 5.15
CA VAL A 65 9.70 0.64 3.87
C VAL A 65 9.60 -0.43 2.79
N THR A 66 10.07 -1.65 3.05
CA THR A 66 10.02 -2.75 2.08
C THR A 66 8.59 -3.15 1.75
N ALA A 67 7.70 -3.25 2.73
CA ALA A 67 6.29 -3.56 2.49
C ALA A 67 5.64 -2.53 1.56
N VAL A 68 5.80 -1.23 1.84
CA VAL A 68 5.26 -0.17 0.97
C VAL A 68 5.91 -0.16 -0.41
N GLY A 69 7.20 -0.47 -0.49
CA GLY A 69 7.92 -0.62 -1.76
C GLY A 69 7.36 -1.76 -2.62
N ILE A 70 7.13 -2.93 -2.02
CA ILE A 70 6.53 -4.09 -2.69
C ILE A 70 5.13 -3.76 -3.21
N PHE A 71 4.28 -3.13 -2.39
CA PHE A 71 2.96 -2.70 -2.84
C PHE A 71 3.02 -1.72 -4.00
N THR A 72 3.90 -0.71 -3.92
CA THR A 72 4.07 0.28 -4.98
C THR A 72 4.49 -0.36 -6.29
N LEU A 73 5.51 -1.20 -6.26
CA LEU A 73 6.00 -1.90 -7.46
C LEU A 73 4.93 -2.84 -8.02
N SER A 74 4.20 -3.53 -7.15
CA SER A 74 3.10 -4.42 -7.54
C SER A 74 1.97 -3.66 -8.25
N PHE A 75 1.60 -2.46 -7.77
CA PHE A 75 0.57 -1.64 -8.41
C PHE A 75 1.03 -1.11 -9.76
N ILE A 76 2.28 -0.64 -9.88
CA ILE A 76 2.84 -0.17 -11.16
C ILE A 76 2.82 -1.32 -12.18
N TRP A 77 3.36 -2.48 -11.79
CA TRP A 77 3.40 -3.66 -12.66
C TRP A 77 2.01 -4.11 -13.09
N ARG A 78 1.10 -4.34 -12.14
CA ARG A 78 -0.27 -4.78 -12.44
C ARG A 78 -1.05 -3.74 -13.23
N SER A 79 -0.78 -2.45 -13.03
CA SER A 79 -1.41 -1.38 -13.82
C SER A 79 -0.99 -1.49 -15.28
N ALA A 80 0.32 -1.60 -15.55
CA ALA A 80 0.84 -1.80 -16.90
C ALA A 80 0.28 -3.07 -17.55
N GLU A 81 0.28 -4.19 -16.83
CA GLU A 81 -0.29 -5.46 -17.30
C GLU A 81 -1.79 -5.34 -17.62
N SER A 82 -2.55 -4.60 -16.80
CA SER A 82 -3.98 -4.37 -17.03
C SER A 82 -4.24 -3.54 -18.28
N PHE A 83 -3.40 -2.52 -18.56
CA PHE A 83 -3.48 -1.75 -19.80
C PHE A 83 -3.15 -2.61 -21.02
N MET A 84 -2.14 -3.48 -20.94
CA MET A 84 -1.81 -4.40 -22.03
C MET A 84 -2.92 -5.42 -22.32
N ARG A 85 -3.71 -5.81 -21.31
CA ARG A 85 -4.88 -6.69 -21.45
C ARG A 85 -6.16 -5.96 -21.87
N GLY A 86 -6.10 -4.65 -22.14
CA GLY A 86 -7.27 -3.84 -22.50
C GLY A 86 -8.23 -3.54 -21.33
N GLN A 87 -7.85 -3.86 -20.09
CA GLN A 87 -8.67 -3.64 -18.89
C GLN A 87 -8.48 -2.23 -18.33
N GLN A 88 -8.98 -1.21 -19.05
CA GLN A 88 -8.72 0.20 -18.69
C GLN A 88 -9.20 0.59 -17.28
N ARG A 89 -10.39 0.15 -16.84
CA ARG A 89 -10.92 0.49 -15.51
C ARG A 89 -10.01 -0.02 -14.38
N THR A 90 -9.57 -1.27 -14.49
CA THR A 90 -8.66 -1.90 -13.53
C THR A 90 -7.28 -1.25 -13.56
N GLY A 91 -6.77 -0.97 -14.77
CA GLY A 91 -5.49 -0.30 -14.97
C GLY A 91 -5.45 1.09 -14.34
N LEU A 92 -6.51 1.89 -14.49
CA LEU A 92 -6.65 3.22 -13.88
C LEU A 92 -6.72 3.17 -12.35
N LEU A 93 -7.49 2.23 -11.77
CA LEU A 93 -7.54 2.05 -10.31
C LEU A 93 -6.16 1.70 -9.74
N LEU A 94 -5.44 0.79 -10.38
CA LEU A 94 -4.10 0.39 -9.98
C LEU A 94 -3.08 1.52 -10.18
N ALA A 95 -3.22 2.32 -11.24
CA ALA A 95 -2.38 3.51 -11.47
C ALA A 95 -2.61 4.56 -10.38
N ALA A 96 -3.86 4.79 -9.96
CA ALA A 96 -4.19 5.68 -8.86
C ALA A 96 -3.59 5.19 -7.53
N LEU A 97 -3.66 3.88 -7.26
CA LEU A 97 -3.01 3.28 -6.09
C LEU A 97 -1.49 3.44 -6.13
N ALA A 98 -0.86 3.25 -7.29
CA ALA A 98 0.56 3.50 -7.49
C ALA A 98 0.92 4.98 -7.26
N ALA A 99 0.11 5.91 -7.76
CA ALA A 99 0.31 7.35 -7.59
C ALA A 99 0.21 7.78 -6.11
N VAL A 100 -0.59 7.10 -5.30
CA VAL A 100 -0.69 7.34 -3.85
C VAL A 100 0.44 6.64 -3.08
N SER A 101 0.81 5.42 -3.48
CA SER A 101 1.82 4.62 -2.76
C SER A 101 3.24 5.13 -2.94
N LEU A 102 3.56 5.71 -4.11
CA LEU A 102 4.90 6.19 -4.44
C LEU A 102 5.35 7.40 -3.57
N PRO A 103 4.54 8.44 -3.33
CA PRO A 103 4.83 9.48 -2.36
C PRO A 103 5.04 8.93 -0.95
N VAL A 104 4.21 7.97 -0.52
CA VAL A 104 4.32 7.34 0.81
C VAL A 104 5.66 6.60 0.93
N PHE A 105 6.04 5.86 -0.10
CA PHE A 105 7.35 5.18 -0.16
C PHE A 105 8.51 6.16 -0.08
N VAL A 106 8.48 7.26 -0.84
CA VAL A 106 9.51 8.31 -0.83
C VAL A 106 9.61 8.98 0.56
N VAL A 107 8.48 9.27 1.19
CA VAL A 107 8.44 9.82 2.56
C VAL A 107 9.08 8.85 3.55
N LEU A 108 8.76 7.55 3.46
CA LEU A 108 9.33 6.52 4.33
C LEU A 108 10.83 6.32 4.12
N LEU A 109 11.31 6.33 2.88
CA LEU A 109 12.73 6.31 2.54
C LEU A 109 13.48 7.49 3.14
N ARG A 110 12.93 8.71 2.98
CA ARG A 110 13.52 9.93 3.57
C ARG A 110 13.51 9.91 5.09
N ALA A 111 12.51 9.28 5.71
CA ALA A 111 12.42 9.11 7.16
C ALA A 111 13.35 8.02 7.70
N TRP A 112 13.77 7.06 6.87
CA TRP A 112 14.78 6.06 7.23
C TRP A 112 16.19 6.65 7.17
N ASN A 113 16.51 7.48 6.17
CA ASN A 113 17.83 8.07 6.00
C ASN A 113 18.17 9.22 6.99
N ARG A 114 17.34 9.43 8.02
CA ARG A 114 17.50 10.44 9.09
C ARG A 114 17.46 9.78 10.45
#